data_AF-A0A1L9C8N8-F1
#
_entry.id   AF-A0A1L9C8N8-F1
#
_cell.length_a   1.000
_cell.length_b   1.000
_cell.length_c   1.000
_cell.angle_alpha   90.00
_cell.angle_beta   90.00
_cell.angle_gamma   90.00
#
_symmetry.space_group_name_H-M   'P 1'
#
loop_
_entity.id
_entity.type
_entity.pdbx_description
1 polymer ?
#
loop_
_entity_poly.entity_id
_entity_poly.type
_entity_poly.pdbx_seq_one_letter_code
_entity_poly.pdbx_strand_id
1 'polypeptide(L)'
;MQIKDVIDIVEAASATLSGSTFNDVNLSGTVFDNVNLSGASFNNINLSGASFTDNNMSGWSIDDVNFSGLKLSNSNLSGAQITSCRMTGMKIDGIPVEDLMAAYKAAQQQT
;
A
#
# COMPACT_ATOMS: atom_id res chain seq x y z
N MET A 1 -11.60 13.62 0.45
CA MET A 1 -12.85 12.84 0.67
C MET A 1 -12.64 11.97 1.90
N GLN A 2 -13.64 11.85 2.78
CA GLN A 2 -13.57 10.92 3.92
C GLN A 2 -14.43 9.69 3.57
N ILE A 3 -13.79 8.55 3.37
CA ILE A 3 -14.48 7.27 3.10
C ILE A 3 -14.63 6.58 4.44
N LYS A 4 -15.87 6.53 4.94
CA LYS A 4 -16.18 6.09 6.31
C LYS A 4 -17.11 4.89 6.40
N ASP A 5 -17.94 4.64 5.39
CA ASP A 5 -18.93 3.56 5.45
C ASP A 5 -19.20 3.01 4.04
N VAL A 6 -19.14 1.69 3.95
CA VAL A 6 -19.53 0.84 2.80
C VAL A 6 -18.65 1.01 1.55
N ILE A 7 -17.93 -0.05 1.18
CA ILE A 7 -17.96 -0.72 -0.13
C ILE A 7 -16.86 -1.79 -0.11
N ASP A 8 -17.26 -3.03 -0.39
CA ASP A 8 -16.38 -4.07 -0.94
C ASP A 8 -15.82 -3.53 -2.27
N ILE A 9 -14.76 -2.71 -2.26
CA ILE A 9 -14.19 -2.26 -3.54
C ILE A 9 -13.44 -3.47 -4.07
N VAL A 10 -14.04 -4.15 -5.04
CA VAL A 10 -13.42 -5.29 -5.71
C VAL A 10 -12.38 -4.80 -6.73
N GLU A 11 -12.64 -3.66 -7.38
CA GLU A 11 -11.75 -3.03 -8.36
C GLU A 11 -11.92 -1.49 -8.37
N ALA A 12 -10.83 -0.74 -8.43
CA ALA A 12 -10.79 0.70 -8.67
C ALA A 12 -9.82 0.98 -9.83
N ALA A 13 -10.34 1.50 -10.94
CA ALA A 13 -9.54 1.78 -12.14
C ALA A 13 -9.63 3.26 -12.52
N SER A 14 -8.48 3.89 -12.82
CA SER A 14 -8.38 5.28 -13.32
C SER A 14 -9.06 6.34 -12.43
N ALA A 15 -9.19 6.06 -11.13
CA ALA A 15 -9.81 6.96 -10.16
C ALA A 15 -8.79 7.98 -9.60
N THR A 16 -9.30 9.12 -9.13
CA THR A 16 -8.50 10.10 -8.37
C THR A 16 -8.98 10.12 -6.93
N LEU A 17 -8.12 9.66 -6.02
CA LEU A 17 -8.34 9.56 -4.58
C LEU A 17 -7.25 10.32 -3.80
N SER A 18 -6.50 11.22 -4.45
CA SER A 18 -5.42 12.00 -3.84
C SER A 18 -5.89 12.77 -2.60
N GLY A 19 -5.09 12.73 -1.52
CA GLY A 19 -5.39 13.38 -0.25
C GLY A 19 -6.61 12.79 0.48
N SER A 20 -7.13 11.65 0.05
CA SER A 20 -8.25 11.00 0.74
C SER A 20 -7.79 10.28 2.00
N THR A 21 -8.69 10.20 2.98
CA THR A 21 -8.44 9.49 4.24
C THR A 21 -9.34 8.27 4.30
N PHE A 22 -8.71 7.12 4.56
CA PHE A 22 -9.35 5.83 4.80
C PHE A 22 -9.04 5.44 6.24
N ASN A 23 -10.09 5.17 7.02
CA ASN A 23 -9.94 4.67 8.39
C ASN A 23 -10.89 3.50 8.60
N ASP A 24 -10.40 2.43 9.22
CA ASP A 24 -11.21 1.29 9.65
C ASP A 24 -11.94 0.56 8.50
N VAL A 25 -11.31 0.48 7.32
CA VAL A 25 -11.88 -0.14 6.10
C VAL A 25 -11.21 -1.48 5.77
N ASN A 26 -12.01 -2.44 5.30
CA ASN A 26 -11.50 -3.66 4.69
C ASN A 26 -11.42 -3.51 3.16
N LEU A 27 -10.20 -3.55 2.61
CA LEU A 27 -9.87 -3.52 1.19
C LEU A 27 -9.07 -4.77 0.79
N SER A 28 -9.29 -5.89 1.48
CA SER A 28 -8.62 -7.14 1.18
C SER A 28 -8.98 -7.66 -0.20
N GLY A 29 -7.99 -8.05 -0.99
CA GLY A 29 -8.18 -8.58 -2.35
C GLY A 29 -8.58 -7.54 -3.40
N THR A 30 -8.71 -6.26 -3.04
CA THR A 30 -9.04 -5.19 -3.99
C THR A 30 -7.94 -5.01 -5.03
N VAL A 31 -8.34 -4.71 -6.27
CA VAL A 31 -7.43 -4.31 -7.35
C VAL A 31 -7.51 -2.80 -7.57
N PHE A 32 -6.37 -2.11 -7.53
CA PHE A 32 -6.21 -0.72 -7.89
C PHE A 32 -5.36 -0.62 -9.15
N ASP A 33 -5.94 -0.11 -10.23
CA ASP A 33 -5.25 0.05 -11.51
C ASP A 33 -5.26 1.51 -11.96
N ASN A 34 -4.09 2.08 -12.16
CA ASN A 34 -3.93 3.47 -12.61
C ASN A 34 -4.67 4.50 -11.72
N VAL A 35 -4.65 4.32 -10.39
CA VAL A 35 -5.30 5.22 -9.42
C VAL A 35 -4.31 6.24 -8.87
N ASN A 36 -4.75 7.49 -8.79
CA ASN A 36 -3.99 8.53 -8.10
C ASN A 36 -4.35 8.56 -6.60
N LEU A 37 -3.44 8.06 -5.76
CA LEU A 37 -3.51 8.01 -4.29
C LEU A 37 -2.50 8.97 -3.63
N SER A 38 -1.99 9.97 -4.36
CA SER A 38 -0.96 10.85 -3.83
C SER A 38 -1.44 11.57 -2.56
N GLY A 39 -0.62 11.55 -1.51
CA GLY A 39 -0.93 12.13 -0.21
C GLY A 39 -2.10 11.49 0.53
N ALA A 40 -2.62 10.34 0.08
CA ALA A 40 -3.68 9.65 0.81
C ALA A 40 -3.17 9.10 2.16
N SER A 41 -4.09 8.94 3.12
CA SER A 41 -3.79 8.43 4.45
C SER A 41 -4.63 7.20 4.77
N PHE A 42 -3.97 6.12 5.20
CA PHE A 42 -4.57 4.82 5.48
C PHE A 42 -4.26 4.47 6.93
N ASN A 43 -5.28 4.43 7.79
CA ASN A 43 -5.15 4.04 9.20
C ASN A 43 -6.06 2.86 9.51
N ASN A 44 -5.53 1.83 10.17
CA ASN A 44 -6.29 0.63 10.56
C ASN A 44 -7.03 0.00 9.37
N ILE A 45 -6.31 -0.28 8.28
CA ILE A 45 -6.85 -0.81 7.03
C ILE A 45 -6.39 -2.24 6.80
N ASN A 46 -7.28 -3.08 6.26
CA ASN A 46 -6.88 -4.38 5.73
C ASN A 46 -6.69 -4.33 4.21
N LEU A 47 -5.45 -4.48 3.73
CA LEU A 47 -5.08 -4.57 2.30
C LEU A 47 -4.50 -5.95 1.95
N SER A 48 -4.82 -6.98 2.75
CA SER A 48 -4.29 -8.32 2.49
C SER A 48 -4.72 -8.84 1.12
N GLY A 49 -3.77 -9.37 0.37
CA GLY A 49 -3.97 -9.91 -0.98
C GLY A 49 -4.35 -8.89 -2.06
N ALA A 50 -4.39 -7.60 -1.75
CA ALA A 50 -4.70 -6.55 -2.73
C ALA A 50 -3.59 -6.42 -3.80
N SER A 51 -3.93 -5.80 -4.92
CA SER A 51 -3.00 -5.53 -6.03
C SER A 51 -3.08 -4.07 -6.46
N PHE A 52 -1.92 -3.44 -6.64
CA PHE A 52 -1.79 -2.07 -7.11
C PHE A 52 -0.87 -2.07 -8.34
N THR A 53 -1.42 -1.67 -9.48
CA THR A 53 -0.69 -1.52 -10.75
C THR A 53 -0.81 -0.08 -11.25
N ASP A 54 0.32 0.51 -11.68
CA ASP A 54 0.37 1.84 -12.30
C ASP A 54 -0.15 2.98 -11.39
N ASN A 55 -0.06 2.84 -10.07
CA ASN A 55 -0.64 3.82 -9.13
C ASN A 55 0.36 4.92 -8.75
N ASN A 56 -0.17 6.13 -8.53
CA ASN A 56 0.59 7.21 -7.89
C ASN A 56 0.32 7.22 -6.38
N MET A 57 1.29 6.79 -5.58
CA MET A 57 1.21 6.69 -4.12
C MET A 57 2.29 7.58 -3.47
N SER A 58 2.60 8.69 -4.13
CA SER A 58 3.60 9.64 -3.60
C SER A 58 3.08 10.33 -2.33
N GLY A 59 3.93 10.41 -1.30
CA GLY A 59 3.55 10.95 0.00
C GLY A 59 2.46 10.14 0.73
N TRP A 60 2.27 8.87 0.37
CA TRP A 60 1.27 8.00 0.98
C TRP A 60 1.63 7.69 2.44
N SER A 61 0.71 7.97 3.35
CA SER A 61 0.91 7.79 4.80
C SER A 61 0.10 6.60 5.28
N ILE A 62 0.80 5.61 5.87
CA ILE A 62 0.20 4.34 6.26
C ILE A 62 0.58 4.04 7.70
N ASP A 63 -0.43 3.81 8.54
CA ASP A 63 -0.26 3.35 9.91
C ASP A 63 -1.26 2.23 10.24
N ASP A 64 -0.78 1.22 10.96
CA ASP A 64 -1.56 0.04 11.38
C ASP A 64 -2.31 -0.65 10.21
N VAL A 65 -1.59 -1.01 9.14
CA VAL A 65 -2.17 -1.64 7.96
C VAL A 65 -1.70 -3.07 7.78
N ASN A 66 -2.64 -3.94 7.39
CA ASN A 66 -2.33 -5.31 6.98
C ASN A 66 -2.03 -5.38 5.47
N PHE A 67 -0.75 -5.52 5.11
CA PHE A 67 -0.26 -5.72 3.75
C PHE A 67 0.06 -7.17 3.40
N SER A 68 -0.48 -8.14 4.14
CA SER A 68 -0.13 -9.55 3.93
C SER A 68 -0.49 -9.98 2.50
N GLY A 69 0.51 -10.41 1.71
CA GLY A 69 0.32 -10.80 0.30
C GLY A 69 0.00 -9.65 -0.67
N LEU A 70 0.11 -8.38 -0.25
CA LEU A 70 -0.07 -7.21 -1.11
C LEU A 70 0.94 -7.23 -2.27
N LYS A 71 0.47 -6.89 -3.47
CA LYS A 71 1.33 -6.73 -4.66
C LYS A 71 1.30 -5.29 -5.13
N LEU A 72 2.47 -4.65 -5.19
CA LEU A 72 2.68 -3.36 -5.83
C LEU A 72 3.48 -3.60 -7.11
N SER A 73 3.06 -3.01 -8.22
CA SER A 73 3.77 -3.07 -9.51
C SER A 73 3.69 -1.73 -10.22
N ASN A 74 4.82 -1.26 -10.74
CA ASN A 74 4.94 0.01 -11.47
C ASN A 74 4.25 1.19 -10.74
N SER A 75 4.38 1.23 -9.41
CA SER A 75 3.69 2.21 -8.57
C SER A 75 4.68 3.19 -7.94
N ASN A 76 4.33 4.48 -7.93
CA ASN A 76 5.19 5.51 -7.36
C ASN A 76 5.04 5.58 -5.84
N LEU A 77 6.02 5.08 -5.10
CA LEU A 77 6.07 5.13 -3.62
C LEU A 77 6.94 6.27 -3.07
N SER A 78 7.28 7.27 -3.88
CA SER A 78 8.16 8.37 -3.47
C SER A 78 7.61 9.10 -2.24
N GLY A 79 8.39 9.14 -1.16
CA GLY A 79 7.98 9.77 0.09
C GLY A 79 6.90 9.04 0.87
N ALA A 80 6.52 7.81 0.47
CA ALA A 80 5.61 6.99 1.26
C ALA A 80 6.26 6.58 2.58
N GLN A 81 5.45 6.52 3.65
CA GLN A 81 5.88 6.06 4.97
C GLN A 81 5.00 4.88 5.39
N ILE A 82 5.65 3.74 5.66
CA ILE A 82 5.01 2.49 6.10
C ILE A 82 5.45 2.22 7.54
N THR A 83 4.57 2.42 8.50
CA THR A 83 4.83 2.17 9.93
C THR A 83 3.79 1.23 10.53
N SER A 84 4.19 0.45 11.53
CA SER A 84 3.26 -0.41 12.29
C SER A 84 2.48 -1.43 11.44
N CYS A 85 3.01 -1.82 10.27
CA CYS A 85 2.29 -2.65 9.30
C CYS A 85 2.71 -4.13 9.35
N ARG A 86 1.78 -5.03 8.98
CA ARG A 86 2.08 -6.44 8.70
C ARG A 86 2.40 -6.62 7.22
N MET A 87 3.63 -6.99 6.89
CA MET A 87 4.12 -7.05 5.49
C MET A 87 4.40 -8.47 4.97
N THR A 88 3.90 -9.52 5.64
CA THR A 88 4.18 -10.91 5.28
C THR A 88 3.77 -11.22 3.85
N GLY A 89 4.71 -11.63 3.00
CA GLY A 89 4.47 -11.93 1.58
C GLY A 89 4.14 -10.71 0.70
N MET A 90 4.31 -9.48 1.22
CA MET A 90 4.19 -8.26 0.42
C MET A 90 5.28 -8.22 -0.65
N LYS A 91 4.93 -7.78 -1.86
CA LYS A 91 5.87 -7.65 -2.99
C LYS A 91 5.83 -6.25 -3.59
N ILE A 92 7.00 -5.72 -3.95
CA ILE A 92 7.17 -4.50 -4.73
C ILE A 92 7.92 -4.86 -6.01
N ASP A 93 7.28 -4.63 -7.16
CA ASP A 93 7.79 -5.01 -8.49
C ASP A 93 8.23 -6.49 -8.55
N GLY A 94 7.45 -7.35 -7.90
CA GLY A 94 7.70 -8.79 -7.81
C GLY A 94 8.74 -9.21 -6.77
N ILE A 95 9.45 -8.28 -6.14
CA ILE A 95 10.47 -8.56 -5.12
C ILE A 95 9.80 -8.61 -3.73
N PRO A 96 9.98 -9.70 -2.96
CA PRO A 96 9.50 -9.78 -1.58
C PRO A 96 10.09 -8.67 -0.70
N VAL A 97 9.25 -8.01 0.08
CA VAL A 97 9.70 -6.97 1.02
C VAL A 97 10.60 -7.56 2.11
N GLU A 98 10.40 -8.83 2.49
CA GLU A 98 11.30 -9.51 3.42
C GLU A 98 12.74 -9.56 2.88
N ASP A 99 12.92 -9.81 1.57
CA ASP A 99 14.23 -9.86 0.92
C ASP A 99 14.86 -8.47 0.84
N LEU A 100 14.08 -7.44 0.50
CA LEU A 100 14.54 -6.04 0.50
C LEU A 100 15.03 -5.62 1.90
N MET A 101 14.27 -5.96 2.94
CA MET A 101 14.62 -5.65 4.32
C MET A 101 15.85 -6.43 4.80
N ALA A 102 15.97 -7.69 4.41
CA ALA A 102 17.16 -8.50 4.72
C ALA A 102 18.41 -7.93 4.04
N ALA A 103 18.31 -7.55 2.76
CA ALA A 103 19.39 -6.92 2.01
C ALA A 103 19.82 -5.60 2.65
N TYR A 104 18.86 -4.75 3.05
CA TYR A 104 19.15 -3.51 3.76
C TYR A 104 19.88 -3.76 5.09
N LYS A 105 19.39 -4.68 5.92
CA LYS A 105 20.04 -5.01 7.21
C LYS A 105 21.46 -5.54 7.03
N ALA A 106 21.69 -6.41 6.04
CA ALA A 106 23.01 -6.95 5.73
C ALA A 106 23.98 -5.83 5.31
N ALA A 107 23.52 -4.85 4.53
CA ALA A 107 24.32 -3.71 4.12
C ALA A 107 24.73 -2.80 5.31
N GLN A 108 23.88 -2.66 6.34
CA GLN A 108 24.20 -1.85 7.54
C GLN A 108 25.18 -2.55 8.50
N GLN A 109 25.34 -3.88 8.43
CA GLN A 109 26.24 -4.64 9.30
C GLN A 109 27.67 -4.75 8.76
N GLN A 110 27.89 -4.32 7.51
CA GLN A 110 29.21 -4.33 6.87
C GLN A 110 29.97 -2.99 7.01
N THR A 111 29.39 -2.04 7.76
CA THR A 111 30.01 -0.77 8.18
C THR A 111 30.31 -0.78 9.66
#